data_AF-A0A8J9X521-F1
#
_entry.id   AF-A0A8J9X521-F1
#
_cell.length_a   1.000
_cell.length_b   1.000
_cell.length_c   1.000
_cell.angle_alpha   90.00
_cell.angle_beta   90.00
_cell.angle_gamma   90.00
#
_symmetry.space_group_name_H-M   'P 1'
#
loop_
_entity.id
_entity.type
_entity.pdbx_description
1 polymer ?
#
loop_
_entity_poly.entity_id
_entity_poly.type
_entity_poly.pdbx_seq_one_letter_code
_entity_poly.pdbx_strand_id
1 'polypeptide(L)' 'GSYIVDKAFMTNAPPKMIVLHPLPRVDEISTDFDSDPRAAYFRQMENGMFVRMALLALVCGKT' A
#
# COMPACT_ATOMS: atom_id res chain seq x y z
N GLY A 1 2.92 -15.94 8.75
CA GLY A 1 3.80 -14.93 9.40
C GLY A 1 3.57 -14.89 10.90
N SER A 2 4.49 -14.33 11.68
CA SER A 2 4.30 -14.18 13.15
C SER A 2 3.24 -13.13 13.52
N TYR A 3 2.90 -12.24 12.58
CA TYR A 3 1.89 -11.19 12.74
C TYR A 3 1.03 -11.15 11.49
N ILE A 4 -0.28 -11.01 11.68
CA ILE A 4 -1.27 -10.96 10.61
C ILE A 4 -2.10 -9.70 10.82
N VAL A 5 -2.13 -8.83 9.82
CA VAL A 5 -3.02 -7.67 9.80
C VAL A 5 -4.37 -8.13 9.27
N ASP A 6 -5.35 -8.26 10.18
CA ASP A 6 -6.73 -8.57 9.85
C ASP A 6 -7.67 -7.43 10.28
N LYS A 7 -8.95 -7.56 9.92
CA LYS A 7 -9.97 -6.55 10.24
C LYS A 7 -10.16 -6.36 11.75
N ALA A 8 -10.00 -7.42 12.54
CA ALA A 8 -10.17 -7.37 14.00
C ALA A 8 -9.02 -6.63 14.68
N PHE A 9 -7.78 -6.93 14.30
CA PHE A 9 -6.57 -6.24 14.70
C PHE A 9 -6.68 -4.73 14.43
N MET A 10 -7.22 -4.39 13.26
CA MET A 10 -7.38 -3.01 12.82
C MET A 10 -8.51 -2.24 13.54
N THR A 11 -9.32 -2.88 14.40
CA THR A 11 -10.29 -2.15 15.24
C THR A 11 -9.62 -1.30 16.32
N ASN A 12 -8.44 -1.70 16.79
CA ASN A 12 -7.66 -0.96 17.79
C ASN A 12 -6.79 0.15 17.17
N ALA A 13 -6.69 0.18 15.84
CA ALA A 13 -5.86 1.14 15.13
C ALA A 13 -6.58 2.49 14.95
N PRO A 14 -5.84 3.62 14.93
CA PRO A 14 -6.43 4.93 14.70
C PRO A 14 -7.23 4.98 13.38
N PRO A 15 -8.34 5.73 13.34
CA PRO A 15 -9.22 5.78 12.17
C PRO A 15 -8.55 6.38 10.93
N LYS A 16 -7.53 7.23 11.10
CA LYS A 16 -6.75 7.85 10.02
C LYS A 16 -5.43 7.14 9.73
N MET A 17 -5.15 6.02 10.39
CA MET A 17 -3.93 5.24 10.11
C MET A 17 -4.03 4.62 8.72
N ILE A 18 -2.94 4.64 7.96
CA ILE A 18 -2.87 4.04 6.62
C ILE A 18 -1.92 2.85 6.66
N VAL A 19 -2.33 1.75 6.02
CA VAL A 19 -1.52 0.54 5.87
C VAL A 19 -0.92 0.50 4.47
N LEU A 20 0.40 0.36 4.41
CA LEU A 20 1.20 0.24 3.19
C LEU A 20 1.86 -1.15 3.13
N HIS A 21 2.12 -1.63 1.92
CA HIS A 21 2.78 -2.92 1.69
C HIS A 21 3.42 -2.92 0.30
N PRO A 22 4.70 -3.32 0.16
CA PRO A 22 5.39 -3.29 -1.14
C PRO A 22 4.91 -4.37 -2.12
N LEU A 23 4.23 -5.41 -1.63
CA LEU A 23 3.78 -6.59 -2.39
C LEU A 23 4.96 -7.42 -2.98
N PRO A 24 4.75 -8.71 -3.35
CA PRO A 24 3.55 -9.51 -3.11
C PRO A 24 3.34 -9.75 -1.62
N ARG A 25 2.07 -9.81 -1.18
CA ARG A 25 1.75 -10.27 0.18
C ARG A 25 1.63 -11.79 0.18
N VAL A 26 2.02 -12.44 1.28
CA VAL A 26 1.85 -13.88 1.47
C VAL A 26 0.72 -14.14 2.47
N ASP A 27 1.01 -14.01 3.76
CA ASP A 27 0.06 -14.28 4.86
C ASP A 27 0.02 -13.12 5.88
N GLU A 28 0.81 -12.07 5.65
CA GLU A 28 0.97 -10.95 6.57
C GLU A 28 -0.22 -9.99 6.60
N ILE A 29 -1.06 -9.97 5.55
CA ILE A 29 -2.27 -9.14 5.46
C ILE A 29 -3.41 -10.00 4.94
N SER A 30 -4.47 -10.14 5.72
CA SER A 30 -5.68 -10.87 5.30
C SER A 30 -6.38 -10.17 4.15
N THR A 31 -6.93 -10.94 3.21
CA THR A 31 -7.76 -10.43 2.10
C THR A 31 -9.00 -9.68 2.60
N ASP A 32 -9.50 -10.04 3.79
CA ASP A 32 -10.68 -9.38 4.38
C ASP A 32 -10.43 -7.90 4.71
N PHE A 33 -9.15 -7.51 4.85
CA PHE A 33 -8.75 -6.14 5.10
C PHE A 33 -8.74 -5.27 3.83
N ASP A 34 -8.82 -5.85 2.62
CA ASP A 34 -8.77 -5.10 1.35
C ASP A 34 -9.88 -4.07 1.19
N SER A 35 -11.03 -4.33 1.80
CA SER A 35 -12.19 -3.43 1.75
C SER A 35 -12.10 -2.26 2.73
N ASP A 36 -11.14 -2.27 3.65
CA ASP A 36 -10.96 -1.19 4.62
C ASP A 36 -10.36 0.05 3.91
N PRO A 37 -10.92 1.26 4.10
CA PRO A 37 -10.39 2.48 3.48
C PRO A 37 -8.94 2.81 3.90
N ARG A 38 -8.43 2.18 4.96
CA ARG A 38 -7.05 2.32 5.43
C ARG A 38 -6.07 1.45 4.64
N ALA A 39 -6.53 0.48 3.86
CA ALA A 39 -5.71 -0.34 2.98
C ALA A 39 -5.26 0.46 1.75
N ALA A 40 -4.05 1.04 1.80
CA ALA A 40 -3.54 1.90 0.73
C ALA A 40 -2.42 1.28 -0.10
N TYR A 41 -2.11 -0.01 0.06
CA TYR A 41 -1.07 -0.69 -0.71
C TYR A 41 -1.39 -0.76 -2.21
N PHE A 42 -2.67 -0.82 -2.62
CA PHE A 42 -3.03 -0.72 -4.04
C PHE A 42 -2.78 0.69 -4.60
N ARG A 43 -3.22 1.73 -3.88
CA ARG A 43 -2.92 3.12 -4.22
C ARG A 43 -1.40 3.39 -4.24
N GLN A 44 -0.65 2.75 -3.35
CA GLN A 44 0.81 2.83 -3.33
C GLN A 44 1.43 2.28 -4.62
N MET A 45 0.94 1.15 -5.15
CA MET A 45 1.44 0.59 -6.40
C MET A 45 1.17 1.53 -7.58
N GLU A 46 -0.02 2.11 -7.65
CA GLU A 46 -0.39 3.10 -8.66
C GLU A 46 0.51 4.35 -8.55
N ASN A 47 0.71 4.88 -7.34
CA ASN A 47 1.65 5.97 -7.10
C ASN A 47 3.08 5.61 -7.55
N GLY A 48 3.49 4.36 -7.40
CA GLY A 48 4.77 3.87 -7.90
C GLY A 48 4.91 3.96 -9.43
N MET A 49 3.83 3.86 -10.20
CA MET A 49 3.86 4.09 -11.64
C MET A 49 4.14 5.57 -11.93
N PHE A 50 3.38 6.48 -11.31
CA PHE A 50 3.53 7.93 -11.53
C PHE A 50 4.91 8.45 -11.12
N VAL A 51 5.44 7.99 -9.99
CA VAL A 51 6.78 8.37 -9.52
C VAL A 51 7.85 7.92 -10.51
N ARG A 52 7.74 6.70 -11.06
CA ARG A 52 8.68 6.21 -12.07
C ARG A 52 8.58 7.00 -13.38
N MET A 53 7.36 7.33 -13.83
CA MET A 53 7.16 8.19 -15.01
C MET A 53 7.80 9.56 -14.81
N ALA A 54 7.57 10.20 -13.66
CA ALA A 54 8.15 11.49 -13.32
C ALA A 54 9.68 11.43 -13.25
N LEU A 55 10.24 10.37 -12.64
CA LEU A 55 11.67 10.18 -12.56
C LEU A 55 12.30 9.97 -13.95
N LEU A 56 11.69 9.16 -14.81
CA LEU A 56 12.15 8.96 -16.19
C LEU A 56 12.03 10.25 -17.02
N ALA A 57 10.95 11.02 -16.85
CA ALA A 57 10.81 12.32 -17.50
C ALA A 57 11.89 13.32 -17.05
N LEU A 58 12.25 13.31 -15.76
CA LEU A 58 13.31 14.16 -15.22
C LEU A 58 14.71 13.78 -15.74
N VAL A 59 15.01 12.48 -15.84
CA VAL A 59 16.35 12.00 -16.24
C VAL A 59 16.53 11.97 -17.76
N CYS A 60 15.48 11.59 -18.51
CA CYS A 60 15.55 11.36 -19.95
C CYS A 60 14.84 12.44 -20.78
N GLY A 61 14.03 13.30 -20.17
CA GLY A 61 13.34 14.37 -20.87
C GLY A 61 14.32 15.46 -21.31
N LYS A 62 14.39 15.73 -22.60
CA LYS A 62 15.09 16.91 -23.11
C LYS A 62 14.26 18.15 -22.75
N THR A 63 14.91 19.12 -22.11
CA THR A 63 14.39 20.47 -21.86
C THR A 63 13.93 21.16 -23.14
#